data_AF-A0A135ZEQ4-F1
#
_entry.id   AF-A0A135ZEQ4-F1
#
_cell.length_a   1.000
_cell.length_b   1.000
_cell.length_c   1.000
_cell.angle_alpha   90.00
_cell.angle_beta   90.00
_cell.angle_gamma   90.00
#
_symmetry.space_group_name_H-M   'P 1'
#
loop_
_entity.id
_entity.type
_entity.pdbx_description
1 polymer ?
#
loop_
_entity_poly.entity_id
_entity_poly.type
_entity_poly.pdbx_seq_one_letter_code
_entity_poly.pdbx_strand_id
1 'polypeptide(L)' 'MSSNTKITLKAARVNAGLSQNEAAKSLSSYFGMPISRQRVASFESNPDKVPPAWAEGFSKIYNISLGDISFTHS' A
#
# COMPACT_ATOMS: atom_id res chain seq x y z
N MET A 1 8.97 23.13 10.74
CA MET A 1 8.47 21.74 10.83
C MET A 1 7.50 21.54 9.67
N SER A 2 7.98 21.07 8.52
CA SER A 2 7.09 20.68 7.43
C SER A 2 6.38 19.40 7.86
N SER A 3 5.16 19.53 8.35
CA SER A 3 4.25 18.40 8.57
C SER A 3 3.97 17.78 7.21
N ASN A 4 4.83 16.88 6.76
CA ASN A 4 4.58 16.11 5.55
C ASN A 4 3.47 15.11 5.90
N THR A 5 2.23 15.55 5.71
CA THR A 5 1.04 14.78 6.08
C THR A 5 1.00 13.52 5.23
N LYS A 6 1.39 12.39 5.84
CA LYS A 6 1.31 11.08 5.19
C LYS A 6 -0.15 10.72 4.91
N ILE A 7 -0.39 10.10 3.76
CA ILE A 7 -1.72 9.58 3.41
C ILE A 7 -1.83 8.11 3.81
N THR A 8 -3.04 7.64 4.11
CA THR A 8 -3.25 6.23 4.45
C THR A 8 -2.95 5.33 3.25
N LEU A 9 -2.61 4.06 3.51
CA LEU A 9 -2.40 3.07 2.46
C LEU A 9 -3.60 2.95 1.50
N LYS A 10 -4.81 3.06 2.04
CA LYS A 10 -6.06 3.09 1.27
C LYS A 10 -6.14 4.32 0.36
N ALA A 11 -5.82 5.50 0.88
CA ALA A 11 -5.81 6.74 0.10
C ALA A 11 -4.75 6.69 -1.00
N ALA A 12 -3.56 6.17 -0.71
CA ALA A 12 -2.51 5.94 -1.70
C ALA A 12 -2.99 5.08 -2.87
N ARG A 13 -3.66 3.95 -2.57
CA ARG A 13 -4.25 3.09 -3.61
C ARG A 13 -5.30 3.82 -4.46
N VAL A 14 -6.21 4.54 -3.81
CA VAL A 14 -7.29 5.26 -4.51
C VAL A 14 -6.71 6.38 -5.39
N ASN A 15 -5.71 7.11 -4.91
CA ASN A 15 -5.00 8.14 -5.67
C ASN A 15 -4.24 7.54 -6.87
N ALA A 16 -3.77 6.30 -6.77
CA ALA A 16 -3.20 5.55 -7.89
C ALA A 16 -4.25 5.01 -8.87
N GLY A 17 -5.55 5.25 -8.64
CA GLY A 17 -6.63 4.80 -9.51
C GLY A 17 -6.89 3.29 -9.47
N LEU A 18 -6.40 2.58 -8.45
CA LEU A 18 -6.50 1.13 -8.38
C LEU A 18 -7.64 0.66 -7.46
N SER A 19 -8.36 -0.36 -7.88
CA SER A 19 -9.15 -1.19 -6.96
C SER A 19 -8.25 -2.06 -6.10
N GLN A 20 -8.78 -2.59 -4.98
CA GLN A 20 -8.03 -3.56 -4.15
C GLN A 20 -7.63 -4.82 -4.94
N ASN A 21 -8.44 -5.20 -5.95
CA ASN A 21 -8.15 -6.37 -6.78
C ASN A 21 -7.00 -6.09 -7.76
N GLU A 22 -6.97 -4.90 -8.36
CA GLU A 22 -5.86 -4.48 -9.23
C GLU A 22 -4.57 -4.31 -8.44
N ALA A 23 -4.62 -3.71 -7.25
CA ALA A 23 -3.47 -3.65 -6.35
C ALA A 23 -2.94 -5.06 -6.02
N ALA A 24 -3.82 -6.01 -5.71
CA ALA A 24 -3.41 -7.39 -5.45
C ALA A 24 -2.76 -8.05 -6.67
N LYS A 25 -3.28 -7.82 -7.88
CA LYS A 25 -2.66 -8.29 -9.13
C LYS A 25 -1.28 -7.66 -9.35
N SER A 26 -1.14 -6.36 -9.20
CA SER A 26 0.14 -5.65 -9.34
C SER A 26 1.18 -6.11 -8.32
N LEU A 27 0.78 -6.31 -7.07
CA LEU A 27 1.66 -6.89 -6.05
C LEU A 27 2.02 -8.34 -6.39
N SER A 28 1.09 -9.12 -6.94
CA SER A 28 1.38 -10.50 -7.33
C SER A 28 2.46 -10.54 -8.41
N SER A 29 2.38 -9.66 -9.39
CA SER A 29 3.41 -9.48 -10.42
C SER A 29 4.74 -9.00 -9.83
N TYR A 30 4.70 -8.06 -8.87
CA TYR A 30 5.89 -7.54 -8.19
C TYR A 30 6.64 -8.60 -7.37
N PHE A 31 5.92 -9.41 -6.59
CA PHE A 31 6.51 -10.44 -5.73
C PHE A 31 6.71 -11.80 -6.41
N GLY A 32 6.18 -11.99 -7.61
CA GLY A 32 6.22 -13.28 -8.30
C GLY A 32 5.38 -14.37 -7.60
N MET A 33 4.38 -13.98 -6.79
CA MET A 33 3.51 -14.94 -6.08
C MET A 33 2.06 -14.45 -6.02
N PRO A 34 1.06 -15.36 -5.98
CA PRO A 34 -0.34 -14.95 -5.87
C PRO A 34 -0.64 -14.22 -4.55
N ILE A 35 -1.26 -13.03 -4.66
CA ILE A 35 -1.72 -12.22 -3.54
C ILE A 35 -3.22 -11.99 -3.68
N SER A 36 -3.96 -12.20 -2.59
CA SER A 36 -5.41 -12.00 -2.58
C SER A 36 -5.80 -10.54 -2.33
N ARG A 37 -6.94 -10.14 -2.88
CA ARG A 37 -7.59 -8.85 -2.57
C ARG A 37 -7.77 -8.66 -1.06
N GLN A 38 -8.16 -9.71 -0.34
CA GLN A 38 -8.37 -9.68 1.11
C GLN A 38 -7.08 -9.33 1.87
N ARG A 39 -5.92 -9.76 1.37
CA ARG A 39 -4.63 -9.39 1.97
C ARG A 39 -4.35 -7.90 1.84
N VAL A 40 -4.63 -7.29 0.68
CA VAL A 40 -4.56 -5.83 0.52
C VAL A 40 -5.51 -5.12 1.48
N ALA A 41 -6.78 -5.55 1.55
CA ALA A 41 -7.76 -4.97 2.46
C ALA A 41 -7.34 -5.10 3.95
N SER A 42 -6.74 -6.23 4.33
CA SER A 42 -6.23 -6.45 5.68
C SER A 42 -5.12 -5.47 6.04
N PHE A 43 -4.18 -5.22 5.13
CA PHE A 43 -3.13 -4.22 5.31
C PHE A 43 -3.66 -2.79 5.34
N GLU A 44 -4.68 -2.46 4.55
CA GLU A 44 -5.33 -1.15 4.63
C GLU A 44 -5.99 -0.89 5.98
N SER A 45 -6.58 -1.93 6.60
CA SER A 45 -7.20 -1.83 7.92
C SER A 45 -6.19 -1.94 9.08
N ASN A 46 -5.03 -2.56 8.84
CA ASN A 46 -3.97 -2.80 9.82
C ASN A 46 -2.61 -2.37 9.23
N PRO A 47 -2.40 -1.06 9.00
CA PRO A 47 -1.21 -0.55 8.32
C PRO A 47 0.08 -0.85 9.10
N ASP A 48 -0.01 -0.95 10.43
CA ASP A 48 1.04 -1.35 11.36
C ASP A 48 1.55 -2.79 11.14
N LYS A 49 0.74 -3.65 10.52
CA LYS A 49 1.09 -5.05 10.23
C LYS A 49 1.74 -5.24 8.86
N VAL A 50 1.97 -4.17 8.10
CA VAL A 50 2.60 -4.24 6.77
C VAL A 50 4.10 -4.50 6.93
N PRO A 51 4.63 -5.63 6.43
CA PRO A 51 6.07 -5.86 6.48
C PRO A 51 6.85 -4.87 5.60
N PRO A 52 8.12 -4.56 5.89
CA PRO A 52 8.91 -3.61 5.11
C PRO A 52 8.93 -3.88 3.60
N ALA A 53 9.13 -5.14 3.18
CA ALA A 53 9.11 -5.53 1.77
C ALA A 53 7.76 -5.22 1.09
N TRP A 54 6.65 -5.32 1.82
CA TRP A 54 5.33 -4.96 1.32
C TRP A 54 5.15 -3.46 1.22
N ALA A 55 5.68 -2.69 2.17
CA ALA A 55 5.64 -1.24 2.11
C ALA A 55 6.36 -0.71 0.87
N GLU A 56 7.52 -1.29 0.51
CA GLU A 56 8.21 -1.02 -0.75
C GLU A 56 7.36 -1.40 -1.96
N GLY A 57 6.77 -2.61 -1.96
CA GLY A 57 5.88 -3.06 -3.04
C GLY A 57 4.71 -2.09 -3.27
N PHE A 58 4.03 -1.66 -2.20
CA PHE A 58 2.96 -0.68 -2.26
C PHE A 58 3.43 0.67 -2.81
N SER A 59 4.56 1.19 -2.32
CA SER A 59 5.15 2.43 -2.83
C SER A 59 5.40 2.36 -4.34
N LYS A 60 5.94 1.23 -4.82
CA LYS A 60 6.21 1.01 -6.25
C LYS A 60 4.92 0.95 -7.07
N ILE A 61 3.95 0.12 -6.67
CA ILE A 61 2.73 -0.08 -7.49
C ILE A 61 1.78 1.11 -7.47
N TYR A 62 1.83 1.94 -6.42
CA TYR A 62 1.02 3.16 -6.32
C TYR A 62 1.74 4.38 -6.90
N ASN A 63 3.02 4.26 -7.24
CA ASN A 63 3.86 5.37 -7.67
C ASN A 63 3.86 6.55 -6.68
N ILE A 64 3.95 6.22 -5.39
CA ILE A 64 3.94 7.19 -4.28
C ILE A 64 5.15 6.88 -3.39
N SER A 65 5.88 7.91 -2.95
CA SER A 65 7.04 7.73 -2.10
C SER A 65 6.68 6.99 -0.81
N LEU A 66 7.54 6.07 -0.38
CA LEU A 66 7.38 5.33 0.87
C LEU A 66 7.19 6.27 2.07
N GLY A 67 7.87 7.42 2.06
CA GLY A 67 7.77 8.44 3.11
C GLY A 67 6.41 9.16 3.18
N ASP A 68 5.64 9.13 2.09
CA ASP A 68 4.35 9.81 1.98
C ASP A 68 3.17 8.87 2.30
N ILE A 69 3.41 7.57 2.47
CA ILE A 69 2.41 6.58 2.87
C ILE A 69 2.53 6.31 4.37
N SER A 70 1.39 6.35 5.07
CA SER A 70 1.29 5.96 6.48
C SER A 70 1.12 4.45 6.61
N PHE A 71 2.07 3.82 7.30
CA PHE A 71 2.07 2.41 7.69
C PHE A 71 1.89 2.25 9.22
N THR A 72 1.19 3.20 9.85
CA THR A 72 0.86 3.18 11.27
C THR A 72 -0.60 3.54 11.45
N HIS A 73 -1.23 3.12 12.55
CA HIS A 73 -2.52 3.70 12.95
C HIS A 73 -2.29 5.18 13.28
N SER A 74 -3.01 6.04 12.55
CA SER A 74 -3.09 7.48 12.80
C SER A 74 -4.23 7.79 13.75
#